data_AF-A0A938VSI8-F1
#
_entry.id   AF-A0A938VSI8-F1
#
_cell.length_a   1.000
_cell.length_b   1.000
_cell.length_c   1.000
_cell.angle_alpha   90.00
_cell.angle_beta   90.00
_cell.angle_gamma   90.00
#
_symmetry.space_group_name_H-M   'P 1'
#
loop_
_entity.id
_entity.type
_entity.pdbx_description
1 polymer ?
#
loop_
_entity_poly.entity_id
_entity_poly.type
_entity_poly.pdbx_seq_one_letter_code
_entity_poly.pdbx_strand_id
1 'polypeptide(L)'
;MTAKEFGRIVKLLRRKESLEKKLGQVERSVAKVVGVGASMVARRARRIASGRSRIGRRGRPKGRRSTGRKFGRRGGLRNVVLKQLKRAGKAGLKIKDLAGKLNIQRQRLDTWFYQNIKKVRGLKKVGPGHYHLRG
;
A
#
# COMPACT_ATOMS: atom_id res chain seq x y z
N MET A 1 -60.17 -0.57 -7.30
CA MET A 1 -58.86 -0.16 -6.76
C MET A 1 -58.65 1.31 -7.05
N THR A 2 -58.35 2.10 -6.02
CA THR A 2 -58.14 3.55 -6.15
C THR A 2 -56.67 3.87 -6.38
N ALA A 3 -56.35 5.00 -7.02
CA ALA A 3 -54.97 5.41 -7.30
C ALA A 3 -54.09 5.50 -6.04
N LYS A 4 -54.69 5.79 -4.87
CA LYS A 4 -54.02 5.81 -3.57
C LYS A 4 -53.60 4.42 -3.08
N GLU A 5 -54.40 3.39 -3.34
CA GLU A 5 -54.08 1.99 -3.00
C GLU A 5 -52.92 1.47 -3.86
N PHE A 6 -52.95 1.77 -5.16
CA PHE A 6 -51.87 1.42 -6.09
C PHE A 6 -50.53 2.04 -5.67
N GLY A 7 -50.51 3.32 -5.31
CA GLY A 7 -49.31 4.00 -4.83
C GLY A 7 -48.72 3.40 -3.54
N ARG A 8 -49.57 2.88 -2.64
CA ARG A 8 -49.12 2.16 -1.43
C ARG A 8 -48.50 0.81 -1.78
N ILE A 9 -49.10 0.06 -2.71
CA ILE A 9 -48.58 -1.22 -3.20
C ILE A 9 -47.20 -1.03 -3.85
N VAL A 10 -47.04 -0.03 -4.71
CA VAL A 10 -45.74 0.27 -5.35
C VAL A 10 -44.67 0.64 -4.31
N LYS A 11 -45.01 1.40 -3.27
CA LYS A 11 -44.07 1.71 -2.17
C LYS A 11 -43.65 0.45 -1.40
N LEU A 12 -44.59 -0.46 -1.12
CA LEU A 12 -44.30 -1.72 -0.45
C LEU A 12 -43.42 -2.64 -1.31
N LEU A 13 -43.68 -2.72 -2.63
CA LEU A 13 -42.87 -3.49 -3.57
C LEU A 13 -41.43 -2.96 -3.64
N ARG A 14 -41.22 -1.65 -3.77
CA ARG A 14 -39.87 -1.05 -3.74
C ARG A 14 -39.16 -1.33 -2.42
N ARG A 15 -39.88 -1.30 -1.31
CA ARG A 15 -39.31 -1.61 0.01
C ARG A 15 -38.95 -3.08 0.13
N LYS A 16 -39.77 -3.99 -0.39
CA LYS A 16 -39.48 -5.43 -0.50
C LYS A 16 -38.18 -5.68 -1.28
N GLU A 17 -38.06 -5.13 -2.48
CA GLU A 17 -36.83 -5.25 -3.30
C GLU A 17 -35.58 -4.73 -2.57
N SER A 18 -35.72 -3.61 -1.83
CA SER A 18 -34.59 -3.05 -1.07
C SER A 18 -34.15 -3.95 0.09
N LEU A 19 -35.09 -4.66 0.71
CA LEU A 19 -34.83 -5.58 1.82
C LEU A 19 -34.20 -6.87 1.32
N GLU A 20 -34.65 -7.41 0.19
CA GLU A 20 -34.05 -8.58 -0.45
C GLU A 20 -32.59 -8.33 -0.84
N LYS A 21 -32.27 -7.14 -1.37
CA LYS A 21 -30.88 -6.74 -1.65
C LYS A 21 -30.01 -6.71 -0.39
N LYS A 22 -30.56 -6.21 0.73
CA LYS A 22 -29.86 -6.17 2.03
C LYS A 22 -29.66 -7.57 2.59
N LEU A 23 -30.65 -8.45 2.47
CA LEU A 23 -30.55 -9.85 2.89
C LEU A 23 -29.38 -10.54 2.17
N GLY A 24 -29.30 -10.41 0.83
CA GLY A 24 -28.20 -10.97 0.06
C GLY A 24 -26.82 -10.37 0.39
N GLN A 25 -26.75 -9.14 0.91
CA GLN A 25 -25.49 -8.57 1.41
C GLN A 25 -25.07 -9.16 2.76
N VAL A 26 -26.05 -9.39 3.64
CA VAL A 26 -25.82 -10.03 4.94
C VAL A 26 -25.40 -11.49 4.75
N GLU A 27 -26.09 -12.25 3.90
CA GLU A 27 -25.74 -13.64 3.58
C GLU A 27 -24.32 -13.75 3.03
N ARG A 28 -23.91 -12.87 2.11
CA ARG A 28 -22.52 -12.81 1.61
C ARG A 28 -21.52 -12.48 2.71
N SER A 29 -21.89 -11.63 3.67
CA SER A 29 -21.02 -11.27 4.80
C SER A 29 -20.88 -12.43 5.78
N VAL A 30 -21.97 -13.14 6.06
CA VAL A 30 -21.96 -14.38 6.87
C VAL A 30 -21.12 -15.44 6.19
N ALA A 31 -21.33 -15.71 4.90
CA ALA A 31 -20.54 -16.66 4.13
C ALA A 31 -19.04 -16.31 4.12
N LYS A 32 -18.69 -15.02 4.04
CA LYS A 32 -17.30 -14.56 4.13
C LYS A 32 -16.70 -14.80 5.52
N VAL A 33 -17.42 -14.50 6.59
CA VAL A 33 -16.93 -14.71 7.97
C VAL A 33 -16.79 -16.20 8.26
N VAL A 34 -17.79 -16.99 7.90
CA VAL A 34 -17.77 -18.46 8.04
C VAL A 34 -16.66 -19.08 7.19
N GLY A 35 -16.52 -18.67 5.92
CA GLY A 35 -15.45 -19.15 5.03
C GLY A 35 -14.05 -18.74 5.52
N VAL A 36 -13.90 -17.55 6.09
CA VAL A 36 -12.64 -17.11 6.74
C VAL A 36 -12.37 -17.93 7.99
N GLY A 37 -13.39 -18.21 8.80
CA GLY A 37 -13.31 -19.09 9.97
C GLY A 37 -12.87 -20.50 9.60
N ALA A 38 -13.53 -21.13 8.63
CA ALA A 38 -13.20 -22.47 8.11
C ALA A 38 -11.78 -22.51 7.52
N SER A 39 -11.38 -21.49 6.76
CA SER A 39 -10.02 -21.36 6.22
C SER A 39 -8.96 -21.23 7.33
N MET A 40 -9.28 -20.52 8.42
CA MET A 40 -8.38 -20.36 9.56
C MET A 40 -8.21 -21.66 10.35
N VAL A 41 -9.31 -22.39 10.57
CA VAL A 41 -9.29 -23.72 11.20
C VAL A 41 -8.50 -24.71 10.36
N ALA A 42 -8.73 -24.77 9.04
CA ALA A 42 -7.98 -25.63 8.13
C ALA A 42 -6.47 -25.27 8.06
N ARG A 43 -6.13 -23.98 8.16
CA ARG A 43 -4.71 -23.54 8.26
C ARG A 43 -4.09 -23.90 9.61
N ARG A 44 -4.86 -23.87 10.69
CA ARG A 44 -4.40 -24.28 12.02
C ARG A 44 -4.18 -25.78 12.09
N ALA A 45 -5.11 -26.57 11.58
CA ALA A 45 -4.98 -28.04 11.48
C ALA A 45 -3.73 -28.43 10.67
N ARG A 46 -3.51 -27.83 9.49
CA ARG A 46 -2.30 -28.07 8.69
C ARG A 46 -1.00 -27.69 9.39
N ARG A 47 -1.01 -26.64 10.21
CA ARG A 47 0.18 -26.20 10.96
C ARG A 47 0.52 -27.14 12.12
N ILE A 48 -0.50 -27.74 12.74
CA ILE A 48 -0.36 -28.77 13.78
C ILE A 48 0.15 -30.06 13.15
N ALA A 49 -0.46 -30.49 12.04
CA ALA A 49 -0.05 -31.68 11.30
C ALA A 49 1.37 -31.59 10.74
N SER A 50 1.82 -30.40 10.31
CA SER A 50 3.17 -30.21 9.76
C SER A 50 4.28 -30.13 10.82
N GLY A 51 4.01 -30.50 12.09
CA GLY A 51 5.02 -30.51 13.17
C GLY A 51 5.67 -29.15 13.46
N ARG A 52 5.14 -28.05 12.92
CA ARG A 52 5.73 -26.71 13.05
C ARG A 52 5.23 -26.06 14.34
N SER A 53 5.34 -26.82 15.43
CA SER A 53 5.17 -26.33 16.79
C SER A 53 6.34 -25.42 17.14
N ARG A 54 6.04 -24.39 17.93
CA ARG A 54 6.86 -23.20 18.14
C ARG A 54 8.01 -23.47 19.12
N ILE A 55 9.08 -24.10 18.63
CA ILE A 55 10.37 -24.04 19.32
C ILE A 55 11.37 -23.48 18.31
N GLY A 56 11.80 -22.24 18.54
CA GLY A 56 12.77 -21.55 17.68
C GLY A 56 12.14 -20.55 16.71
N ARG A 57 11.91 -19.32 17.18
CA ARG A 57 12.27 -18.06 16.49
C ARG A 57 11.84 -16.87 17.35
N ARG A 58 12.71 -16.47 18.27
CA ARG A 58 12.95 -15.05 18.55
C ARG A 58 13.32 -14.41 17.20
N GLY A 59 12.33 -13.82 16.55
CA GLY A 59 12.47 -13.33 15.20
C GLY A 59 11.21 -12.59 14.78
N ARG A 60 11.10 -11.36 15.26
CA ARG A 60 10.17 -10.33 14.76
C ARG A 60 10.02 -10.49 13.23
N PRO A 61 8.79 -10.58 12.67
CA PRO A 61 8.63 -10.62 11.22
C PRO A 61 9.04 -9.27 10.63
N LYS A 62 10.34 -9.11 10.33
CA LYS A 62 10.87 -8.06 9.49
C LYS A 62 10.53 -8.45 8.05
N GLY A 63 9.34 -8.09 7.60
CA GLY A 63 8.87 -8.64 6.33
C GLY A 63 7.64 -8.01 5.70
N ARG A 64 7.32 -6.75 5.99
CA ARG A 64 6.44 -5.98 5.10
C ARG A 64 7.09 -4.65 4.75
N ARG A 65 8.18 -4.73 3.99
CA ARG A 65 8.79 -3.57 3.33
C ARG A 65 9.08 -3.90 1.87
N SER A 66 8.01 -4.04 1.10
CA SER A 66 8.08 -3.83 -0.35
C SER A 66 6.97 -2.87 -0.77
N THR A 67 6.86 -1.73 -0.09
CA THR A 67 6.11 -0.59 -0.61
C THR A 67 7.09 0.29 -1.37
N GLY A 68 7.26 -0.02 -2.65
CA GLY A 68 7.99 0.83 -3.56
C GLY A 68 8.42 0.11 -4.82
N ARG A 69 8.36 0.86 -5.93
CA ARG A 69 8.80 0.44 -7.27
C ARG A 69 10.14 -0.30 -7.17
N LYS A 70 10.23 -1.51 -7.73
CA LYS A 70 11.48 -2.29 -7.75
C LYS A 70 12.45 -1.62 -8.71
N PHE A 71 13.34 -0.78 -8.19
CA PHE A 71 14.47 -0.27 -8.97
C PHE A 71 15.44 -1.44 -9.18
N GLY A 72 15.63 -1.85 -10.43
CA GLY A 72 16.49 -2.98 -10.80
C GLY A 72 17.92 -2.84 -10.27
N ARG A 73 18.62 -3.98 -10.17
CA ARG A 73 19.97 -4.13 -9.58
C ARG A 73 21.04 -3.20 -10.16
N ARG A 74 20.82 -2.62 -11.35
CA ARG A 74 21.76 -1.70 -12.03
C ARG A 74 21.22 -0.26 -12.06
N GLY A 75 21.40 0.47 -10.97
CA GLY A 75 21.30 1.96 -11.00
C GLY A 75 19.91 2.58 -11.21
N GLY A 76 18.82 1.81 -11.16
CA GLY A 76 17.47 2.35 -11.44
C GLY A 76 17.08 3.52 -10.53
N LEU A 77 17.40 3.44 -9.24
CA LEU A 77 17.12 4.52 -8.29
C LEU A 77 17.97 5.76 -8.60
N ARG A 78 19.25 5.57 -8.92
CA ARG A 78 20.18 6.65 -9.25
C ARG A 78 19.69 7.44 -10.45
N ASN A 79 19.35 6.77 -11.55
CA ASN A 79 18.94 7.45 -12.79
C ASN A 79 17.65 8.24 -12.59
N VAL A 80 16.69 7.69 -11.85
CA VAL A 80 15.42 8.36 -11.56
C VAL A 80 15.63 9.58 -10.67
N VAL A 81 16.42 9.45 -9.61
CA VAL A 81 16.73 10.58 -8.71
C VAL A 81 17.47 11.69 -9.46
N LEU A 82 18.49 11.34 -10.26
CA LEU A 82 19.23 12.32 -11.06
C LEU A 82 18.34 13.02 -12.09
N LYS A 83 17.43 12.30 -12.76
CA LYS A 83 16.47 12.89 -13.70
C LYS A 83 15.55 13.91 -13.01
N GLN A 84 15.08 13.60 -11.80
CA GLN A 84 14.24 14.52 -11.04
C GLN A 84 15.03 15.75 -10.55
N LEU A 85 16.26 15.55 -10.08
CA LEU A 85 17.13 16.67 -9.66
C LEU A 85 17.52 17.58 -10.83
N LYS A 86 17.80 17.01 -12.01
CA LYS A 86 18.04 17.80 -13.23
C LYS A 86 16.84 18.68 -13.59
N ARG A 87 15.62 18.15 -13.47
CA ARG A 87 14.37 18.91 -13.70
C ARG A 87 14.18 20.05 -12.70
N ALA A 88 14.62 19.87 -11.45
CA ALA A 88 14.51 20.89 -10.42
C ALA A 88 15.63 21.94 -10.45
N GLY A 89 16.75 21.64 -11.12
CA GLY A 89 17.86 22.57 -11.28
C GLY A 89 18.40 23.14 -9.97
N LYS A 90 18.67 24.45 -9.96
CA LYS A 90 19.26 25.18 -8.82
C LYS A 90 18.31 25.28 -7.61
N ALA A 91 16.99 25.23 -7.83
CA ALA A 91 16.01 25.27 -6.75
C ALA A 91 16.08 24.02 -5.86
N GLY A 92 16.52 22.89 -6.42
CA GLY A 92 16.63 21.62 -5.71
C GLY A 92 15.29 20.99 -5.34
N LEU A 93 15.34 19.83 -4.69
CA LEU A 93 14.17 19.08 -4.25
C LEU A 93 14.31 18.65 -2.79
N LYS A 94 13.18 18.70 -2.08
CA LYS A 94 13.04 18.04 -0.78
C LYS A 94 12.87 16.54 -0.97
N ILE A 95 13.56 15.76 -0.13
CA ILE A 95 13.46 14.30 -0.11
C ILE A 95 12.02 13.85 0.16
N LYS A 96 11.27 14.58 1.00
CA LYS A 96 9.85 14.26 1.30
C LYS A 96 9.00 14.27 0.03
N ASP A 97 9.17 15.29 -0.81
CA ASP A 97 8.40 15.45 -2.05
C ASP A 97 8.85 14.43 -3.09
N LEU A 98 10.15 14.14 -3.15
CA LEU A 98 10.70 13.10 -4.02
C LEU A 98 10.22 11.69 -3.61
N ALA A 99 10.14 11.42 -2.30
CA ALA A 99 9.63 10.17 -1.74
C ALA A 99 8.17 9.95 -2.12
N GLY A 100 7.34 10.99 -1.99
CA GLY A 100 5.94 10.96 -2.40
C GLY A 100 5.78 10.70 -3.89
N LYS A 101 6.46 11.50 -4.73
CA LYS A 101 6.39 11.38 -6.20
C LYS A 101 6.84 10.02 -6.72
N LEU A 102 7.87 9.42 -6.11
CA LEU A 102 8.41 8.14 -6.55
C LEU A 102 7.80 6.93 -5.84
N ASN A 103 6.91 7.17 -4.86
CA ASN A 103 6.38 6.16 -3.94
C ASN A 103 7.49 5.28 -3.35
N ILE A 104 8.51 5.93 -2.77
CA ILE A 104 9.65 5.29 -2.13
C ILE A 104 9.66 5.70 -0.67
N GLN A 105 9.97 4.75 0.22
CA GLN A 105 10.21 5.07 1.61
C GLN A 105 11.32 6.13 1.75
N ARG A 106 11.01 7.23 2.43
CA ARG A 106 11.93 8.36 2.70
C ARG A 106 13.32 7.91 3.17
N GLN A 107 13.36 6.98 4.13
CA GLN A 107 14.61 6.43 4.67
C GLN A 107 15.55 5.85 3.59
N ARG A 108 15.00 5.21 2.56
CA ARG A 108 15.80 4.64 1.46
C ARG A 108 16.44 5.74 0.60
N LEU A 109 15.74 6.86 0.42
CA LEU A 109 16.29 8.03 -0.25
C LEU A 109 17.33 8.72 0.63
N ASP A 110 17.08 8.89 1.94
CA ASP A 110 18.06 9.46 2.87
C ASP A 110 19.40 8.69 2.84
N THR A 111 19.35 7.36 2.94
CA THR A 111 20.55 6.51 2.81
C THR A 111 21.21 6.66 1.44
N TRP A 112 20.43 6.74 0.37
CA TRP A 112 20.96 6.91 -0.98
C TRP A 112 21.67 8.27 -1.14
N PHE A 113 21.05 9.37 -0.72
CA PHE A 113 21.65 10.70 -0.77
C PHE A 113 22.94 10.76 0.07
N TYR A 114 22.93 10.19 1.28
CA TYR A 114 24.13 10.12 2.12
C TYR A 114 25.29 9.40 1.42
N GLN A 115 25.03 8.26 0.79
CA GLN A 115 26.06 7.49 0.08
C GLN A 115 26.51 8.11 -1.25
N ASN A 116 25.63 8.85 -1.94
CA ASN A 116 25.87 9.34 -3.29
C ASN A 116 26.28 10.82 -3.34
N ILE A 117 26.16 11.59 -2.25
CA ILE A 117 26.52 13.01 -2.23
C ILE A 117 27.98 13.25 -2.62
N LYS A 118 28.90 12.36 -2.23
CA LYS A 118 30.32 12.42 -2.61
C LYS A 118 30.60 11.80 -3.98
N LYS A 119 29.76 10.87 -4.45
CA LYS A 119 29.96 10.10 -5.69
C LYS A 119 29.39 10.78 -6.93
N VAL A 120 28.37 11.62 -6.75
CA VAL A 120 27.72 12.34 -7.84
C VAL A 120 28.28 13.76 -7.89
N ARG A 121 29.06 14.05 -8.94
CA ARG A 121 29.59 15.39 -9.18
C ARG A 121 28.43 16.40 -9.25
N GLY A 122 28.51 17.46 -8.46
CA GLY A 122 27.51 18.53 -8.44
C GLY A 122 26.31 18.31 -7.51
N LEU A 123 26.19 17.15 -6.84
CA LEU A 123 25.12 16.93 -5.87
C LEU A 123 25.47 17.63 -4.54
N LYS A 124 24.70 18.65 -4.17
CA LYS A 124 24.92 19.42 -2.94
C LYS A 124 23.65 19.49 -2.09
N LYS A 125 23.85 19.50 -0.78
CA LYS A 125 22.79 19.69 0.21
C LYS A 125 22.57 21.19 0.39
N VAL A 126 21.34 21.66 0.15
CA VAL A 126 20.93 23.06 0.38
C VAL A 126 20.47 23.24 1.82
N GLY A 127 19.82 22.21 2.39
CA GLY A 127 19.26 22.27 3.74
C GLY A 127 18.82 20.89 4.23
N PRO A 128 18.17 20.81 5.41
CA PRO A 128 17.69 19.54 5.97
C PRO A 128 16.77 18.81 5.00
N GLY A 129 17.22 17.66 4.48
CA GLY A 129 16.47 16.88 3.50
C GLY A 129 16.24 17.59 2.15
N HIS A 130 17.03 18.61 1.80
CA HIS A 130 16.91 19.35 0.54
C HIS A 130 18.22 19.29 -0.25
N TYR A 131 18.14 18.84 -1.50
CA TYR A 131 19.31 18.61 -2.35
C TYR A 131 19.11 19.24 -3.72
N HIS A 132 20.18 19.82 -4.27
CA HIS A 132 20.19 20.34 -5.62
C HIS A 132 21.34 19.69 -6.41
N LEU A 133 21.17 19.64 -7.73
CA LEU A 133 22.23 19.23 -8.63
C LEU A 133 22.75 20.47 -9.35
N ARG A 134 23.98 20.87 -9.05
CA ARG A 134 24.73 21.86 -9.81
C ARG A 134 25.36 21.15 -11.00
N GLY A 135 24.80 21.36 -12.19
CA GLY A 135 25.42 20.98 -13.45
C GLY A 135 26.71 21.75 -13.68
#